data_AF-A0A9D2LYY1-F1
#
_entry.id   AF-A0A9D2LYY1-F1
#
_cell.length_a   1.000
_cell.length_b   1.000
_cell.length_c   1.000
_cell.angle_alpha   90.00
_cell.angle_beta   90.00
_cell.angle_gamma   90.00
#
_symmetry.space_group_name_H-M   'P 1'
#
loop_
_entity.id
_entity.type
_entity.pdbx_description
1 polymer ?
#
loop_
_entity_poly.entity_id
_entity_poly.type
_entity_poly.pdbx_seq_one_letter_code
_entity_poly.pdbx_strand_id
1 'polypeptide(L)'
;MAPNEPAEPVEISIGARFERTEIRMYHGRKYFIGDSVTSQGERLFRTVACEKMVHSPTVMFAELVWEHIGRFARDTKTGELIRL
;
A
#
# COMPACT_ATOMS: atom_id res chain seq x y z
N MET A 1 11.64 8.71 -15.00
CA MET A 1 12.39 7.48 -14.70
C MET A 1 12.59 6.70 -16.01
N ALA A 2 13.71 6.01 -16.17
CA ALA A 2 14.13 5.45 -17.45
C ALA A 2 13.37 4.15 -17.79
N PRO A 3 12.90 3.96 -19.03
CA PRO A 3 12.04 2.85 -19.44
C PRO A 3 12.65 1.43 -19.38
N ASN A 4 13.89 1.26 -18.89
CA ASN A 4 14.66 0.02 -19.02
C ASN A 4 15.13 -0.58 -17.69
N GLU A 5 14.65 -0.11 -16.54
CA GLU A 5 14.96 -0.78 -15.26
C GLU A 5 14.09 -2.03 -15.08
N PRO A 6 14.67 -3.15 -14.60
CA PRO A 6 13.90 -4.36 -14.32
C PRO A 6 12.76 -4.06 -13.33
N ALA A 7 11.62 -4.73 -13.50
CA ALA A 7 10.49 -4.60 -12.59
C ALA A 7 10.78 -5.34 -11.29
N GLU A 8 10.61 -4.67 -10.16
CA GLU A 8 10.74 -5.27 -8.84
C GLU A 8 9.60 -6.30 -8.62
N PRO A 9 9.78 -7.33 -7.78
CA PRO A 9 8.77 -8.38 -7.61
C PRO A 9 7.37 -7.87 -7.22
N VAL A 10 7.30 -6.75 -6.49
CA VAL A 10 6.05 -6.06 -6.16
C VAL A 10 5.36 -5.52 -7.42
N GLU A 11 6.12 -4.91 -8.31
CA GLU A 11 5.61 -4.29 -9.53
C GLU A 11 5.14 -5.34 -10.53
N ILE A 12 5.85 -6.47 -10.62
CA ILE A 12 5.42 -7.64 -11.39
C ILE A 12 4.10 -8.18 -10.82
N SER A 13 4.00 -8.31 -9.50
CA SER A 13 2.80 -8.89 -8.88
C SER A 13 1.58 -7.98 -8.97
N ILE A 14 1.76 -6.66 -8.91
CA ILE A 14 0.66 -5.69 -8.90
C ILE A 14 0.34 -5.19 -10.32
N GLY A 15 1.30 -5.20 -11.23
CA GLY A 15 1.16 -4.67 -12.59
C GLY A 15 1.29 -3.14 -12.68
N ALA A 16 1.94 -2.51 -11.69
CA ALA A 16 2.17 -1.07 -11.65
C ALA A 16 3.53 -0.75 -11.00
N ARG A 17 4.09 0.42 -11.31
CA ARG A 17 5.33 0.95 -10.71
C ARG A 17 5.01 1.77 -9.46
N PHE A 18 5.91 1.76 -8.48
CA PHE A 18 5.73 2.48 -7.20
C PHE A 18 7.03 3.14 -6.76
N GLU A 19 6.95 4.28 -6.08
CA GLU A 19 8.15 4.92 -5.52
C GLU A 19 8.70 4.19 -4.30
N ARG A 20 7.86 3.42 -3.58
CA ARG A 20 8.31 2.53 -2.51
C ARG A 20 7.60 1.18 -2.61
N THR A 21 8.38 0.12 -2.49
CA THR A 21 7.90 -1.26 -2.52
C THR A 21 8.30 -2.00 -1.25
N GLU A 22 7.45 -2.90 -0.79
CA GLU A 22 7.69 -3.76 0.36
C GLU A 22 7.03 -5.12 0.15
N ILE A 23 7.67 -6.19 0.63
CA ILE A 23 7.06 -7.52 0.69
C ILE A 23 6.99 -7.94 2.14
N ARG A 24 5.79 -8.21 2.64
CA ARG A 24 5.56 -8.74 3.99
C ARG A 24 5.05 -10.17 3.93
N MET A 25 5.34 -10.95 4.96
CA MET A 25 4.86 -12.32 5.08
C MET A 25 3.80 -12.40 6.17
N TYR A 26 2.59 -12.83 5.82
CA TYR A 26 1.53 -13.09 6.80
C TYR A 26 0.83 -14.40 6.49
N HIS A 27 0.59 -15.23 7.51
CA HIS A 27 -0.05 -16.54 7.40
C HIS A 27 0.55 -17.42 6.26
N GLY A 28 1.88 -17.36 6.10
CA GLY A 28 2.60 -18.11 5.08
C GLY A 28 2.41 -17.62 3.64
N ARG A 29 1.88 -16.40 3.45
CA ARG A 29 1.69 -15.79 2.12
C ARG A 29 2.41 -14.45 2.03
N LYS A 30 2.96 -14.17 0.84
CA LYS A 30 3.52 -12.85 0.53
C LYS A 30 2.42 -11.83 0.29
N TYR A 31 2.60 -10.65 0.86
CA TYR A 31 1.82 -9.45 0.60
C TYR A 31 2.75 -8.44 -0.06
N PHE A 32 2.47 -8.13 -1.32
CA PHE A 32 3.18 -7.16 -2.13
C PHE A 32 2.54 -5.81 -1.90
N ILE A 33 3.33 -4.85 -1.41
CA ILE A 33 2.86 -3.52 -1.03
C ILE A 33 3.58 -2.51 -1.91
N GLY A 34 2.82 -1.72 -2.66
CA GLY A 34 3.30 -0.60 -3.45
C GLY A 34 2.72 0.71 -2.94
N ASP A 35 3.57 1.64 -2.54
CA ASP A 35 3.16 2.98 -2.09
C ASP A 35 3.44 4.01 -3.18
N SER A 36 2.41 4.79 -3.55
CA SER A 36 2.58 6.01 -4.34
C SER A 36 2.84 7.20 -3.44
N VAL A 37 3.94 7.91 -3.66
CA VAL A 37 4.36 9.01 -2.78
C VAL A 37 4.41 10.37 -3.49
N THR A 38 4.12 11.44 -2.77
CA THR A 38 4.35 12.81 -3.26
C THR A 38 5.86 13.08 -3.38
N SER A 39 6.21 14.17 -4.08
CA SER A 39 7.59 14.67 -4.12
C SER A 39 8.17 15.02 -2.74
N GLN A 40 7.31 15.26 -1.74
CA GLN A 40 7.69 15.52 -0.35
C GLN A 40 7.78 14.24 0.50
N GLY A 41 7.54 13.07 -0.10
CA GLY A 41 7.67 11.77 0.55
C GLY A 41 6.42 11.31 1.32
N GLU A 42 5.29 12.01 1.17
CA GLU A 42 4.02 11.63 1.78
C GLU A 42 3.34 10.51 0.98
N ARG A 43 2.79 9.51 1.66
CA ARG A 43 2.10 8.38 1.01
C ARG A 43 0.67 8.77 0.65
N LEU A 44 0.39 8.88 -0.66
CA LEU A 44 -0.93 9.19 -1.20
C LEU A 44 -1.81 7.94 -1.30
N PHE A 45 -1.22 6.85 -1.77
CA PHE A 45 -1.95 5.62 -2.04
C PHE A 45 -1.09 4.41 -1.68
N ARG A 46 -1.74 3.37 -1.18
CA ARG A 46 -1.13 2.07 -0.91
C ARG A 46 -1.91 0.99 -1.66
N THR A 47 -1.24 0.35 -2.61
CA THR A 47 -1.75 -0.84 -3.29
C THR A 47 -1.21 -2.07 -2.58
N VAL A 48 -2.10 -3.03 -2.32
CA VAL A 48 -1.71 -4.32 -1.73
C VAL A 48 -2.20 -5.44 -2.63
N ALA A 49 -1.32 -6.37 -2.96
CA ALA A 49 -1.66 -7.66 -3.57
C ALA A 49 -1.20 -8.80 -2.65
N CYS A 50 -1.94 -9.91 -2.66
CA CYS A 50 -1.60 -11.09 -1.88
C CYS A 50 -1.30 -12.27 -2.82
N GLU A 51 -0.23 -13.01 -2.52
CA GLU A 51 0.11 -14.24 -3.22
C GLU A 51 -1.02 -15.26 -3.14
N LYS A 52 -1.39 -15.84 -4.30
CA LYS A 52 -2.45 -16.85 -4.42
C LYS A 52 -3.78 -16.38 -3.83
N MET A 53 -4.09 -15.09 -3.99
CA MET A 53 -5.37 -14.54 -3.55
C MET A 53 -6.51 -15.23 -4.30
N VAL A 54 -7.33 -15.96 -3.55
CA VAL A 54 -8.65 -16.40 -3.99
C VAL A 54 -9.53 -15.15 -3.94
N HIS A 55 -10.51 -15.00 -4.83
CA HIS A 55 -11.40 -13.83 -4.99
C HIS A 55 -12.01 -13.23 -3.68
N SER A 56 -11.90 -13.90 -2.53
CA SER A 56 -12.26 -13.36 -1.22
C SER A 56 -11.09 -12.62 -0.57
N PRO A 57 -11.32 -11.44 0.04
CA PRO A 57 -10.29 -10.72 0.76
C PRO A 57 -9.77 -11.55 1.95
N THR A 58 -8.45 -11.54 2.13
CA THR A 58 -7.81 -12.13 3.32
C THR A 58 -7.89 -11.16 4.50
N VAL A 59 -7.92 -11.69 5.73
CA VAL A 59 -8.05 -10.89 6.98
C VAL A 59 -7.03 -9.75 7.06
N MET A 60 -5.81 -9.97 6.57
CA MET A 60 -4.73 -8.98 6.65
C MET A 60 -4.95 -7.73 5.79
N PHE A 61 -5.85 -7.75 4.81
CA PHE A 61 -6.16 -6.52 4.07
C PHE A 61 -6.78 -5.46 4.97
N ALA A 62 -7.68 -5.85 5.89
CA ALA A 62 -8.28 -4.92 6.83
C ALA A 62 -7.22 -4.28 7.73
N GLU A 63 -6.29 -5.08 8.25
CA GLU A 63 -5.17 -4.62 9.09
C GLU A 63 -4.24 -3.66 8.33
N LEU A 64 -3.86 -4.00 7.09
CA LEU A 64 -2.99 -3.16 6.27
C LEU A 64 -3.67 -1.85 5.84
N VAL A 65 -4.98 -1.89 5.59
CA VAL A 65 -5.79 -0.69 5.36
C VAL A 65 -5.80 0.17 6.62
N TRP A 66 -6.09 -0.42 7.79
CA TRP A 66 -6.13 0.31 9.06
C TRP A 66 -4.77 0.92 9.43
N GLU A 67 -3.66 0.21 9.20
CA GLU A 67 -2.30 0.73 9.38
C GLU A 67 -2.08 2.03 8.60
N HIS A 68 -2.72 2.18 7.44
CA HIS A 68 -2.64 3.38 6.62
C HIS A 68 -3.66 4.44 7.04
N ILE A 69 -4.95 4.12 7.04
CA ILE A 69 -6.02 5.10 7.25
C ILE A 69 -6.19 5.50 8.71
N GLY A 70 -5.81 4.63 9.66
CA GLY A 70 -5.86 4.88 11.09
C GLY A 70 -4.85 5.94 11.58
N ARG A 71 -3.99 6.44 10.69
CA ARG A 71 -3.11 7.59 10.95
C ARG A 71 -3.81 8.92 10.71
N PHE A 72 -5.07 8.90 10.28
CA PHE A 72 -5.84 10.09 9.98
C PHE A 72 -7.12 10.13 10.80
N ALA A 73 -7.54 11.33 11.16
CA ALA A 73 -8.81 11.62 11.77
C ALA A 73 -9.41 12.88 11.13
N ARG A 74 -10.61 13.28 11.53
CA ARG A 74 -11.15 14.60 11.18
C ARG A 74 -11.15 15.50 12.39
N ASP A 75 -10.76 16.76 12.20
CA ASP A 75 -11.01 17.79 13.20
C ASP A 75 -12.54 17.92 13.38
N THR A 76 -13.01 17.81 14.62
CA THR A 76 -14.44 17.75 14.92
C THR A 76 -15.15 19.10 14.79
N LYS A 77 -14.40 20.20 14.68
CA LYS A 77 -14.92 21.58 14.53
C LYS A 77 -14.89 22.03 13.07
N THR A 78 -13.79 21.79 12.35
CA THR A 78 -13.61 22.26 10.97
C THR A 78 -13.95 21.19 9.93
N GLY A 79 -13.93 19.91 10.31
CA GLY A 79 -14.12 18.77 9.41
C GLY A 79 -12.90 18.43 8.56
N GLU A 80 -11.81 19.17 8.70
CA GLU A 80 -10.56 18.95 7.97
C GLU A 80 -9.94 17.60 8.32
N LEU A 81 -9.35 16.93 7.33
CA LEU A 81 -8.60 15.71 7.57
C LEU A 81 -7.28 16.07 8.26
N ILE A 82 -7.05 15.52 9.44
CA ILE A 82 -5.84 15.72 10.23
C ILE A 82 -5.08 14.39 10.33
N ARG A 83 -3.76 14.50 10.47
CA ARG A 83 -2.89 13.36 10.76
C ARG A 83 -2.71 13.23 12.27
N LEU A 84 -2.87 12.01 12.79
CA LEU A 84 -2.66 11.64 14.19
C LEU A 84 -1.18 11.45 14.52
#